data_AF-A0A067CC07-F1
#
_entry.id   AF-A0A067CC07-F1
#
_cell.length_a   1.000
_cell.length_b   1.000
_cell.length_c   1.000
_cell.angle_alpha   90.00
_cell.angle_beta   90.00
_cell.angle_gamma   90.00
#
_symmetry.space_group_name_H-M   'P 1'
#
loop_
_entity.id
_entity.type
_entity.pdbx_description
1 polymer ?
#
loop_
_entity_poly.entity_id
_entity_poly.type
_entity_poly.pdbx_seq_one_letter_code
_entity_poly.pdbx_strand_id
1 'polypeptide(L)'
;MADDLVQQLFDLHNQARQRNGIAPYTCLDSQLNQLSLDHVKYEISIDNINHNGFLERCRQVGNVLCGENTLYDYVGDAAKYTTSWMNSAGHRANILNSNFRHAGFAVQKGPSGKWFATAYFTSTNPRTGVCVNTTLQQTATPTPSTQAPQPTSGTSTPVPTLRATPAPTTTVASEVVKQLFQFHNEERVKNGVRPFSCLNTKLSALSTDYVNYVIRAGKMSHDGFSERCRQAGNNGACAENILFNYNGLARNTTTQWMRSTGARTIILSTAYDNVGFAVKKAPDGKFYATAMFTKDSRPCA
;
A
#
# COMPACT_ATOMS: atom_id res chain seq x y z
N MET A 1 19.73 16.95 12.77
CA MET A 1 19.19 17.45 11.48
C MET A 1 18.65 16.26 10.69
N ALA A 2 17.86 16.44 9.63
CA ALA A 2 17.21 15.32 8.91
C ALA A 2 18.16 14.18 8.48
N ASP A 3 19.40 14.52 8.07
CA ASP A 3 20.43 13.55 7.67
C ASP A 3 20.83 12.60 8.82
N ASP A 4 20.83 13.09 10.06
CA ASP A 4 21.09 12.29 11.26
C ASP A 4 19.96 11.29 11.53
N LEU A 5 18.69 11.66 11.28
CA LEU A 5 17.55 10.76 11.41
C LEU A 5 17.56 9.65 10.34
N VAL A 6 18.01 9.95 9.12
CA VAL A 6 18.14 8.94 8.05
C VAL A 6 19.18 7.88 8.41
N GLN A 7 20.34 8.29 8.91
CA GLN A 7 21.36 7.34 9.36
C GLN A 7 20.88 6.51 10.55
N GLN A 8 20.23 7.13 11.53
CA GLN A 8 19.65 6.40 12.67
C GLN A 8 18.59 5.39 12.23
N LEU A 9 17.71 5.74 11.27
CA LEU A 9 16.73 4.81 10.73
C LEU A 9 17.41 3.60 10.09
N PHE A 10 18.45 3.81 9.28
CA PHE A 10 19.23 2.73 8.68
C PHE A 10 19.84 1.80 9.74
N ASP A 11 20.49 2.37 10.75
CA ASP A 11 21.13 1.60 11.82
C ASP A 11 20.10 0.81 12.64
N LEU A 12 18.97 1.43 12.99
CA LEU A 12 17.90 0.78 13.75
C LEU A 12 17.20 -0.34 12.94
N HIS A 13 17.05 -0.17 11.64
CA HIS A 13 16.52 -1.24 10.76
C HIS A 13 17.50 -2.40 10.68
N ASN A 14 18.80 -2.12 10.57
CA ASN A 14 19.84 -3.16 10.59
C ASN A 14 19.89 -3.88 11.92
N GLN A 15 19.79 -3.18 13.05
CA GLN A 15 19.66 -3.80 14.36
C GLN A 15 18.42 -4.69 14.45
N ALA A 16 17.27 -4.22 13.97
CA ALA A 16 16.04 -5.03 13.95
C ALA A 16 16.21 -6.30 13.10
N ARG A 17 16.83 -6.19 11.94
CA ARG A 17 17.13 -7.34 11.06
C ARG A 17 18.08 -8.33 11.73
N GLN A 18 19.19 -7.85 12.29
CA GLN A 18 20.17 -8.68 13.00
C GLN A 18 19.56 -9.42 14.20
N ARG A 19 18.75 -8.73 15.03
CA ARG A 19 18.03 -9.36 16.16
C ARG A 19 17.07 -10.47 15.73
N ASN A 20 16.61 -10.45 14.48
CA ASN A 20 15.71 -11.45 13.90
C ASN A 20 16.43 -12.42 12.94
N GLY A 21 17.76 -12.49 12.98
CA GLY A 21 18.54 -13.41 12.14
C GLY A 21 18.53 -13.07 10.64
N ILE A 22 18.18 -11.84 10.27
CA ILE A 22 18.14 -11.37 8.89
C ILE A 22 19.40 -10.55 8.60
N ALA A 23 20.03 -10.78 7.45
CA ALA A 23 21.21 -10.03 7.04
C ALA A 23 20.93 -8.51 6.98
N PRO A 24 21.81 -7.66 7.54
CA PRO A 24 21.67 -6.22 7.44
C PRO A 24 21.80 -5.73 6.00
N TYR A 25 21.23 -4.56 5.71
CA TYR A 25 21.53 -3.82 4.49
C TYR A 25 22.98 -3.34 4.52
N THR A 26 23.68 -3.40 3.38
CA THR A 26 25.12 -3.10 3.30
C THR A 26 25.43 -1.61 3.20
N CYS A 27 24.45 -0.81 2.77
CA CYS A 27 24.60 0.62 2.54
C CYS A 27 23.24 1.34 2.59
N LEU A 28 23.27 2.65 2.76
CA LEU A 28 22.17 3.52 2.35
C LEU A 28 22.17 3.62 0.82
N ASP A 29 21.16 3.06 0.17
CA ASP A 29 21.04 3.10 -1.29
C ASP A 29 20.67 4.51 -1.75
N SER A 30 21.57 5.18 -2.46
CA SER A 30 21.42 6.59 -2.83
C SER A 30 20.20 6.84 -3.74
N GLN A 31 19.83 5.88 -4.59
CA GLN A 31 18.64 6.00 -5.43
C GLN A 31 17.37 5.85 -4.58
N LEU A 32 17.33 4.88 -3.67
CA LEU A 32 16.17 4.68 -2.81
C LEU A 32 15.99 5.82 -1.80
N ASN A 33 17.07 6.44 -1.33
CA ASN A 33 17.01 7.67 -0.53
C ASN A 33 16.32 8.80 -1.30
N GLN A 34 16.72 9.02 -2.55
CA GLN A 34 16.12 10.06 -3.39
C GLN A 34 14.63 9.78 -3.64
N LEU A 35 14.26 8.55 -3.98
CA LEU A 35 12.87 8.16 -4.18
C LEU A 35 12.02 8.32 -2.90
N SER A 36 12.61 8.01 -1.75
CA SER A 36 11.97 8.22 -0.44
C SER A 36 11.77 9.71 -0.16
N LEU A 37 12.76 10.55 -0.49
CA LEU A 37 12.71 11.99 -0.29
C LEU A 37 11.65 12.64 -1.18
N ASP A 38 11.57 12.23 -2.44
CA ASP A 38 10.56 12.74 -3.37
C ASP A 38 9.15 12.37 -2.90
N HIS A 39 8.96 11.16 -2.36
CA HIS A 39 7.69 10.75 -1.78
C HIS A 39 7.35 11.53 -0.50
N VAL A 40 8.32 11.72 0.41
CA VAL A 40 8.13 12.53 1.62
C VAL A 40 7.76 13.97 1.28
N LYS A 41 8.39 14.58 0.25
CA LYS A 41 8.00 15.92 -0.24
C LYS A 41 6.57 15.95 -0.75
N TYR A 42 6.15 14.90 -1.45
CA TYR A 42 4.77 14.76 -1.90
C TYR A 42 3.80 14.64 -0.71
N GLU A 43 4.08 13.78 0.27
CA GLU A 43 3.27 13.60 1.48
C GLU A 43 3.16 14.89 2.31
N ILE A 44 4.24 15.66 2.39
CA ILE A 44 4.23 17.01 2.97
C ILE A 44 3.30 17.94 2.20
N SER A 45 3.33 17.92 0.86
CA SER A 45 2.52 18.83 0.03
C SER A 45 1.02 18.59 0.16
N ILE A 46 0.61 17.36 0.50
CA ILE A 46 -0.79 17.00 0.76
C ILE A 46 -1.11 16.91 2.27
N ASP A 47 -0.13 17.20 3.14
CA ASP A 47 -0.16 17.05 4.61
C ASP A 47 -0.73 15.71 5.11
N ASN A 48 -0.49 14.64 4.36
CA ASN A 48 -1.04 13.32 4.63
C ASN A 48 -0.14 12.22 4.04
N ILE A 49 -0.19 11.02 4.63
CA ILE A 49 0.57 9.86 4.15
C ILE A 49 -0.27 8.98 3.23
N ASN A 50 0.37 8.38 2.23
CA ASN A 50 -0.21 7.33 1.39
C ASN A 50 0.89 6.64 0.58
N HIS A 51 0.52 5.63 -0.21
CA HIS A 51 1.44 4.90 -1.09
C HIS A 51 1.30 5.29 -2.58
N ASN A 52 0.79 6.49 -2.88
CA ASN A 52 0.64 6.93 -4.27
C ASN A 52 2.01 6.98 -4.95
N GLY A 53 2.08 6.53 -6.21
CA GLY A 53 3.33 6.48 -6.95
C GLY A 53 4.24 5.30 -6.60
N PHE A 54 3.84 4.39 -5.70
CA PHE A 54 4.70 3.28 -5.24
C PHE A 54 5.17 2.38 -6.39
N LEU A 55 4.29 2.04 -7.33
CA LEU A 55 4.63 1.19 -8.47
C LEU A 55 5.53 1.93 -9.47
N GLU A 56 5.30 3.22 -9.66
CA GLU A 56 6.13 4.10 -10.48
C GLU A 56 7.54 4.22 -9.88
N ARG A 57 7.66 4.46 -8.56
CA ARG A 57 8.94 4.45 -7.84
C ARG A 57 9.65 3.10 -7.99
N CYS A 58 8.93 1.99 -7.89
CA CYS A 58 9.52 0.66 -8.02
C CYS A 58 10.07 0.45 -9.42
N ARG A 59 9.32 0.87 -10.46
CA ARG A 59 9.77 0.85 -11.85
C ARG A 59 10.99 1.72 -12.13
N GLN A 60 11.16 2.83 -11.41
CA GLN A 60 12.35 3.68 -11.53
C GLN A 60 13.63 2.97 -11.06
N VAL A 61 13.51 1.98 -10.16
CA VAL A 61 14.64 1.11 -9.78
C VAL A 61 14.82 -0.01 -10.79
N GLY A 62 13.74 -0.67 -11.19
CA GLY A 62 13.73 -1.72 -12.20
C GLY A 62 12.63 -2.76 -11.97
N ASN A 63 12.68 -3.88 -12.71
CA ASN A 63 11.78 -5.02 -12.48
C ASN A 63 12.24 -5.84 -11.27
N VAL A 64 12.10 -5.28 -10.07
CA VAL A 64 12.58 -5.83 -8.80
C VAL A 64 11.43 -5.96 -7.80
N LEU A 65 11.60 -6.79 -6.78
CA LEU A 65 10.69 -6.75 -5.61
C LEU A 65 10.94 -5.45 -4.84
N CYS A 66 9.88 -4.69 -4.54
CA CYS A 66 9.92 -3.45 -3.76
C CYS A 66 8.99 -3.52 -2.54
N GLY A 67 9.30 -2.74 -1.50
CA GLY A 67 8.45 -2.51 -0.33
C GLY A 67 8.57 -1.07 0.15
N GLU A 68 7.52 -0.55 0.78
CA GLU A 68 7.49 0.82 1.30
C GLU A 68 6.78 0.83 2.65
N ASN A 69 7.39 1.53 3.62
CA ASN A 69 6.74 1.92 4.85
C ASN A 69 6.70 3.44 4.89
N THR A 70 5.55 4.03 5.22
CA THR A 70 5.42 5.47 5.48
C THR A 70 4.73 5.69 6.82
N LEU A 71 5.07 6.77 7.50
CA LEU A 71 4.35 7.29 8.65
C LEU A 71 4.54 8.80 8.78
N TYR A 72 3.76 9.42 9.66
CA TYR A 72 4.11 10.70 10.23
C TYR A 72 4.03 10.65 11.76
N ASP A 73 4.71 11.58 12.41
CA ASP A 73 4.61 11.86 13.84
C ASP A 73 4.74 13.38 14.07
N TYR A 74 4.61 13.85 15.31
CA TYR A 74 4.89 15.25 15.68
C TYR A 74 6.28 15.43 16.30
N VAL A 75 7.01 14.32 16.52
CA VAL A 75 8.38 14.30 17.04
C VAL A 75 9.32 13.69 16.02
N GLY A 76 10.48 14.35 15.81
CA GLY A 76 11.58 13.90 14.96
C GLY A 76 12.43 12.82 15.64
N ASP A 77 12.00 11.57 15.67
CA ASP A 77 12.66 10.49 16.43
C ASP A 77 12.67 9.15 15.66
N ALA A 78 13.85 8.73 15.20
CA ALA A 78 14.05 7.52 14.43
C ALA A 78 13.75 6.23 15.22
N ALA A 79 14.00 6.21 16.55
CA ALA A 79 13.69 5.08 17.41
C ALA A 79 12.18 4.91 17.56
N LYS A 80 11.45 6.02 17.71
CA LYS A 80 9.98 6.02 17.72
C LYS A 80 9.39 5.52 16.40
N TYR A 81 9.94 5.97 15.26
CA TYR A 81 9.47 5.53 13.93
C TYR A 81 9.72 4.04 13.72
N THR A 82 10.94 3.58 14.01
CA THR A 82 11.31 2.17 13.87
C THR A 82 10.45 1.29 14.78
N THR A 83 10.20 1.71 16.01
CA THR A 83 9.31 0.99 16.95
C THR A 83 7.89 0.92 16.41
N SER A 84 7.36 2.02 15.86
CA SER A 84 6.01 2.06 15.28
C SER A 84 5.87 1.15 14.07
N TRP A 85 6.86 1.15 13.16
CA TRP A 85 6.92 0.21 12.05
C TRP A 85 7.10 -1.24 12.51
N MET A 86 7.95 -1.51 13.50
CA MET A 86 8.13 -2.86 14.03
C MET A 86 6.90 -3.37 14.79
N ASN A 87 6.05 -2.51 15.35
CA ASN A 87 4.79 -2.93 15.98
C ASN A 87 3.69 -3.24 14.94
N SER A 88 3.72 -2.60 13.77
CA SER A 88 2.81 -2.91 12.66
C SER A 88 3.23 -4.17 11.92
N ALA A 89 2.35 -5.17 11.81
CA ALA A 89 2.67 -6.42 11.13
C ALA A 89 3.07 -6.24 9.65
N GLY A 90 2.41 -5.33 8.93
CA GLY A 90 2.72 -5.03 7.53
C GLY A 90 4.07 -4.34 7.38
N HIS A 91 4.33 -3.30 8.18
CA HIS A 91 5.59 -2.57 8.12
C HIS A 91 6.78 -3.43 8.58
N ARG A 92 6.60 -4.19 9.68
CA ARG A 92 7.58 -5.17 10.17
C ARG A 92 7.91 -6.23 9.11
N ALA A 93 6.92 -6.69 8.36
CA ALA A 93 7.15 -7.67 7.29
C ALA A 93 8.03 -7.11 6.17
N ASN A 94 7.98 -5.81 5.88
CA ASN A 94 8.92 -5.17 4.95
C ASN A 94 10.33 -5.10 5.56
N ILE A 95 10.47 -4.63 6.80
CA ILE A 95 11.78 -4.47 7.48
C ILE A 95 12.51 -5.81 7.58
N LEU A 96 11.79 -6.89 7.94
CA LEU A 96 12.34 -8.23 8.15
C LEU A 96 12.29 -9.12 6.90
N ASN A 97 11.93 -8.58 5.73
CA ASN A 97 11.90 -9.38 4.50
C ASN A 97 13.33 -9.78 4.10
N SER A 98 13.60 -11.08 4.18
CA SER A 98 14.88 -11.68 3.80
C SER A 98 15.14 -11.65 2.29
N ASN A 99 14.25 -11.11 1.45
CA ASN A 99 14.52 -10.86 0.03
C ASN A 99 14.96 -9.43 -0.24
N PHE A 100 14.73 -8.47 0.68
CA PHE A 100 15.22 -7.10 0.50
C PHE A 100 16.70 -7.01 0.86
N ARG A 101 17.48 -6.39 -0.02
CA ARG A 101 18.95 -6.22 0.07
C ARG A 101 19.36 -4.76 0.03
N HIS A 102 18.50 -3.88 -0.47
CA HIS A 102 18.73 -2.44 -0.53
C HIS A 102 17.64 -1.72 0.26
N ALA A 103 18.03 -0.64 0.92
CA ALA A 103 17.12 0.23 1.63
C ALA A 103 17.54 1.69 1.44
N GLY A 104 16.54 2.57 1.35
CA GLY A 104 16.72 4.00 1.46
C GLY A 104 15.64 4.60 2.36
N PHE A 105 15.95 5.76 2.93
CA PHE A 105 15.11 6.42 3.90
C PHE A 105 15.07 7.92 3.63
N ALA A 106 13.96 8.56 3.99
CA ALA A 106 13.86 10.00 4.05
C ALA A 106 13.01 10.41 5.25
N VAL A 107 13.39 11.52 5.88
CA VAL A 107 12.67 12.13 6.99
C VAL A 107 12.65 13.64 6.80
N GLN A 108 11.49 14.27 6.86
CA GLN A 108 11.39 15.72 6.73
C GLN A 108 10.19 16.27 7.51
N LYS A 109 10.40 17.42 8.16
CA LYS A 109 9.33 18.16 8.86
C LYS A 109 8.56 19.03 7.86
N GLY A 110 7.24 18.87 7.82
CA GLY A 110 6.33 19.71 7.05
C GLY A 110 5.92 20.99 7.82
N PRO A 111 5.24 21.94 7.14
CA PRO A 111 4.82 23.21 7.74
C PRO A 111 3.75 23.04 8.83
N SER A 112 3.00 21.93 8.81
CA SER A 112 2.02 21.55 9.84
C SER A 112 2.65 21.12 11.17
N GLY A 113 3.99 21.04 11.22
CA GLY A 113 4.73 20.53 12.38
C GLY A 113 4.91 19.01 12.38
N LYS A 114 4.21 18.27 11.51
CA LYS A 114 4.39 16.84 11.32
C LYS A 114 5.77 16.53 10.72
N TRP A 115 6.41 15.49 11.23
CA TRP A 115 7.56 14.83 10.64
C TRP A 115 7.08 13.64 9.84
N PHE A 116 7.38 13.62 8.54
CA PHE A 116 7.07 12.53 7.62
C PHE A 116 8.31 11.67 7.44
N ALA A 117 8.13 10.35 7.44
CA ALA A 117 9.21 9.40 7.25
C ALA A 117 8.80 8.30 6.28
N THR A 118 9.64 8.03 5.28
CA THR A 118 9.50 6.90 4.35
C THR A 118 10.72 6.02 4.42
N ALA A 119 10.50 4.70 4.49
CA ALA A 119 11.51 3.67 4.28
C ALA A 119 11.15 2.87 3.02
N TYR A 120 12.09 2.79 2.09
CA TYR A 120 11.90 2.14 0.79
C TYR A 120 12.90 1.00 0.62
N PHE A 121 12.41 -0.17 0.21
CA PHE A 121 13.18 -1.40 0.19
C PHE A 121 13.13 -2.04 -1.19
N THR A 122 14.25 -2.58 -1.67
CA THR A 122 14.25 -3.40 -2.88
C THR A 122 15.11 -4.66 -2.74
N SER A 123 14.78 -5.67 -3.55
CA SER A 123 15.52 -6.95 -3.58
C SER A 123 16.88 -6.86 -4.26
N THR A 124 17.01 -5.96 -5.23
CA THR A 124 18.24 -5.64 -5.93
C THR A 124 18.13 -4.21 -6.45
N ASN A 125 19.27 -3.60 -6.74
CA ASN A 125 19.35 -2.36 -7.50
C ASN A 125 20.25 -2.58 -8.73
N PRO A 126 19.71 -2.55 -9.95
CA PRO A 126 20.51 -2.72 -11.18
C PRO A 126 21.53 -1.59 -11.40
N ARG A 127 21.34 -0.44 -10.76
CA ARG A 127 22.25 0.69 -10.88
C ARG A 127 23.53 0.44 -10.09
N THR A 128 24.67 0.54 -10.76
CA THR A 128 25.98 0.46 -10.11
C THR A 128 26.28 1.73 -9.32
N GLY A 129 27.03 1.61 -8.23
CA GLY A 129 27.49 2.77 -7.46
C GLY A 129 26.43 3.41 -6.57
N VAL A 130 25.30 2.73 -6.30
CA VAL A 130 24.28 3.23 -5.35
C VAL A 130 24.68 3.09 -3.87
N CYS A 131 25.74 2.31 -3.61
CA CYS A 131 26.31 2.05 -2.29
C CYS A 131 27.71 2.66 -2.10
N VAL A 132 28.10 3.66 -2.90
CA VAL A 132 29.41 4.31 -2.68
C VAL A 132 29.34 5.17 -1.42
N ASN A 133 30.17 4.81 -0.43
CA ASN A 133 30.45 5.66 0.73
C ASN A 133 31.08 6.96 0.25
N THR A 134 30.22 7.92 -0.10
CA THR A 134 30.64 9.29 -0.33
C THR A 134 30.38 10.01 0.98
N THR A 135 31.43 10.16 1.77
CA THR A 135 31.54 11.23 2.76
C THR A 135 30.93 12.48 2.15
N LEU A 136 29.86 12.99 2.77
CA LEU A 136 29.04 14.13 2.36
C LEU A 136 29.81 15.16 1.51
N GLN A 137 29.78 15.01 0.18
CA GLN A 137 30.06 16.10 -0.74
C GLN A 137 28.73 16.62 -1.25
N GLN A 138 28.13 17.46 -0.41
CA GLN A 138 27.21 18.49 -0.85
C GLN A 138 27.93 19.35 -1.90
N THR A 139 27.68 19.10 -3.18
CA THR A 139 27.78 20.17 -4.17
C THR A 139 26.50 20.99 -4.09
N ALA A 140 26.71 22.29 -3.89
CA ALA A 140 25.74 23.31 -3.58
C ALA A 140 24.51 23.35 -4.50
N THR A 141 23.39 23.64 -3.85
CA THR A 141 22.11 24.12 -4.37
C THR A 141 22.26 25.16 -5.50
N PRO A 142 21.54 25.01 -6.63
CA PRO A 142 21.10 26.16 -7.40
C PRO A 142 19.77 26.68 -6.83
N THR A 143 19.76 27.98 -6.58
CA THR A 143 18.72 28.87 -6.06
C THR A 143 17.32 28.67 -6.70
N PRO A 144 16.21 28.89 -5.95
CA PRO A 144 14.85 28.76 -6.48
C PRO A 144 14.53 29.87 -7.50
N SER A 145 14.04 29.49 -8.68
CA SER A 145 13.40 30.41 -9.62
C SER A 145 11.99 30.73 -9.13
N THR A 146 11.79 31.96 -8.68
CA THR A 146 10.48 32.55 -8.38
C THR A 146 9.67 32.72 -9.66
N GLN A 147 8.53 32.03 -9.76
CA GLN A 147 7.44 32.48 -10.61
C GLN A 147 6.12 32.27 -9.86
N ALA A 148 5.50 33.38 -9.46
CA ALA A 148 4.20 33.42 -8.79
C ALA A 148 3.07 33.31 -9.82
N PRO A 149 1.97 32.59 -9.54
CA PRO A 149 0.72 32.77 -10.27
C PRO A 149 -0.08 33.93 -9.67
N GLN A 150 -0.44 34.90 -10.51
CA GLN A 150 -1.36 36.00 -10.21
C GLN A 150 -2.83 35.51 -10.24
N PRO A 151 -3.75 36.10 -9.46
CA PRO A 151 -5.13 35.61 -9.37
C PRO A 151 -6.01 36.17 -10.48
N THR A 152 -6.89 35.34 -11.05
CA THR A 152 -7.98 35.77 -11.93
C THR A 152 -9.33 35.43 -11.34
N SER A 153 -10.09 36.49 -11.05
CA SER A 153 -11.51 36.47 -10.75
C SER A 153 -12.29 36.03 -11.98
N GLY A 154 -13.22 35.08 -11.82
CA GLY A 154 -14.12 34.62 -12.87
C GLY A 154 -15.52 34.35 -12.31
N THR A 155 -16.46 35.18 -12.76
CA THR A 155 -17.89 35.25 -12.42
C THR A 155 -18.65 33.94 -12.67
N SER A 156 -19.61 33.65 -11.80
CA SER A 156 -20.55 32.54 -11.84
C SER A 156 -21.76 32.79 -12.76
N THR A 157 -22.08 31.82 -13.63
CA THR A 157 -23.43 31.60 -14.21
C THR A 157 -23.61 30.12 -14.60
N PRO A 158 -24.85 29.59 -14.63
CA PRO A 158 -25.14 28.17 -14.37
C PRO A 158 -25.06 27.26 -15.60
N VAL A 159 -24.68 26.01 -15.36
CA VAL A 159 -24.60 24.93 -16.36
C VAL A 159 -25.95 24.20 -16.49
N PRO A 160 -26.40 23.82 -17.71
CA PRO A 160 -27.69 23.17 -17.93
C PRO A 160 -27.73 21.72 -17.44
N THR A 161 -28.90 21.31 -16.96
CA THR A 161 -29.25 19.96 -16.52
C THR A 161 -29.16 18.96 -17.67
N LEU A 162 -28.19 18.03 -17.62
CA LEU A 162 -28.18 16.86 -18.48
C LEU A 162 -28.87 15.68 -17.79
N ARG A 163 -29.87 15.15 -18.50
CA ARG A 163 -30.72 14.01 -18.18
C ARG A 163 -29.91 12.73 -17.95
N ALA A 164 -30.26 11.99 -16.91
CA ALA A 164 -29.64 10.71 -16.57
C ALA A 164 -29.78 9.70 -17.71
N THR A 165 -28.64 9.14 -18.14
CA THR A 165 -28.57 7.94 -18.98
C THR A 165 -28.42 6.72 -18.05
N PRO A 166 -29.16 5.61 -18.27
CA PRO A 166 -29.16 4.48 -17.34
C PRO A 166 -27.83 3.73 -17.35
N ALA A 167 -27.42 3.26 -16.16
CA ALA A 167 -26.15 2.60 -15.89
C ALA A 167 -26.08 1.16 -16.42
N PRO A 168 -25.01 0.76 -17.11
CA PRO A 168 -24.59 -0.62 -17.25
C PRO A 168 -23.35 -0.88 -16.38
N THR A 169 -23.53 -1.11 -15.07
CA THR A 169 -22.38 -1.34 -14.15
C THR A 169 -22.35 -2.75 -13.55
N THR A 170 -23.47 -3.47 -13.55
CA THR A 170 -23.59 -4.75 -12.84
C THR A 170 -22.82 -5.90 -13.51
N THR A 171 -22.73 -5.92 -14.84
CA THR A 171 -22.16 -7.05 -15.61
C THR A 171 -20.63 -7.08 -15.57
N VAL A 172 -19.96 -5.93 -15.67
CA VAL A 172 -18.48 -5.83 -15.71
C VAL A 172 -17.86 -6.05 -14.33
N ALA A 173 -18.47 -5.51 -13.26
CA ALA A 173 -18.01 -5.75 -11.89
C ALA A 173 -18.16 -7.24 -11.50
N SER A 174 -19.24 -7.89 -11.92
CA SER A 174 -19.47 -9.33 -11.77
C SER A 174 -18.37 -10.16 -12.44
N GLU A 175 -17.93 -9.79 -13.64
CA GLU A 175 -16.87 -10.50 -14.36
C GLU A 175 -15.49 -10.33 -13.71
N VAL A 176 -15.14 -9.11 -13.28
CA VAL A 176 -13.89 -8.86 -12.54
C VAL A 176 -13.85 -9.66 -11.24
N VAL A 177 -14.97 -9.78 -10.53
CA VAL A 177 -15.08 -10.57 -9.28
C VAL A 177 -14.87 -12.07 -9.55
N LYS A 178 -15.41 -12.62 -10.64
CA LYS A 178 -15.14 -14.01 -11.06
C LYS A 178 -13.67 -14.23 -11.40
N GLN A 179 -13.05 -13.30 -12.12
CA GLN A 179 -11.63 -13.37 -12.45
C GLN A 179 -10.73 -13.26 -11.21
N LEU A 180 -11.11 -12.45 -10.22
CA LEU A 180 -10.41 -12.40 -8.93
C LEU A 180 -10.44 -13.76 -8.25
N PHE A 181 -11.61 -14.40 -8.18
CA PHE A 181 -11.74 -15.75 -7.62
C PHE A 181 -10.85 -16.76 -8.35
N GLN A 182 -10.87 -16.76 -9.68
CA GLN A 182 -10.01 -17.62 -10.49
C GLN A 182 -8.53 -17.39 -10.17
N PHE A 183 -8.04 -16.15 -10.22
CA PHE A 183 -6.62 -15.87 -10.04
C PHE A 183 -6.13 -16.11 -8.60
N HIS A 184 -7.00 -15.94 -7.60
CA HIS A 184 -6.67 -16.34 -6.23
C HIS A 184 -6.51 -17.85 -6.10
N ASN A 185 -7.37 -18.62 -6.77
CA ASN A 185 -7.26 -20.08 -6.79
C ASN A 185 -6.04 -20.55 -7.59
N GLU A 186 -5.68 -19.89 -8.69
CA GLU A 186 -4.42 -20.16 -9.41
C GLU A 186 -3.21 -19.96 -8.48
N GLU A 187 -3.17 -18.86 -7.72
CA GLU A 187 -2.08 -18.59 -6.77
C GLU A 187 -2.07 -19.57 -5.60
N ARG A 188 -3.24 -19.98 -5.08
CA ARG A 188 -3.31 -21.02 -4.04
C ARG A 188 -2.78 -22.35 -4.55
N VAL A 189 -3.24 -22.82 -5.72
CA VAL A 189 -2.77 -24.08 -6.33
C VAL A 189 -1.28 -24.04 -6.61
N LYS A 190 -0.77 -22.93 -7.18
CA LYS A 190 0.66 -22.72 -7.46
C LYS A 190 1.52 -22.81 -6.20
N ASN A 191 0.99 -22.43 -5.04
CA ASN A 191 1.68 -22.48 -3.75
C ASN A 191 1.30 -23.73 -2.92
N GLY A 192 0.70 -24.76 -3.53
CA GLY A 192 0.37 -26.02 -2.85
C GLY A 192 -0.78 -25.93 -1.84
N VAL A 193 -1.59 -24.88 -1.91
CA VAL A 193 -2.75 -24.64 -1.04
C VAL A 193 -4.03 -25.02 -1.78
N ARG A 194 -4.96 -25.70 -1.10
CA ARG A 194 -6.27 -26.05 -1.68
C ARG A 194 -7.00 -24.79 -2.15
N PRO A 195 -7.56 -24.74 -3.38
CA PRO A 195 -8.34 -23.59 -3.82
C PRO A 195 -9.53 -23.35 -2.88
N PHE A 196 -9.98 -22.09 -2.82
CA PHE A 196 -11.25 -21.75 -2.18
C PHE A 196 -12.37 -22.56 -2.84
N SER A 197 -13.26 -23.13 -2.03
CA SER A 197 -14.37 -23.95 -2.52
C SER A 197 -15.48 -23.14 -3.17
N CYS A 198 -15.54 -21.84 -2.87
CA CYS A 198 -16.69 -21.01 -3.21
C CYS A 198 -16.32 -19.52 -3.32
N LEU A 199 -16.86 -18.88 -4.36
CA LEU A 199 -17.04 -17.44 -4.41
C LEU A 199 -18.37 -17.10 -3.72
N ASN A 200 -18.30 -16.68 -2.46
CA ASN A 200 -19.46 -16.52 -1.60
C ASN A 200 -20.15 -15.17 -1.86
N THR A 201 -21.45 -15.21 -2.19
CA THR A 201 -22.22 -14.01 -2.58
C THR A 201 -22.48 -13.10 -1.38
N LYS A 202 -22.68 -13.66 -0.19
CA LYS A 202 -22.82 -12.89 1.06
C LYS A 202 -21.53 -12.15 1.41
N LEU A 203 -20.36 -12.79 1.31
CA LEU A 203 -19.06 -12.14 1.49
C LEU A 203 -18.82 -11.04 0.44
N SER A 204 -19.27 -11.27 -0.80
CA SER A 204 -19.16 -10.29 -1.89
C SER A 204 -20.07 -9.08 -1.66
N ALA A 205 -21.27 -9.29 -1.11
CA ALA A 205 -22.17 -8.22 -0.69
C ALA A 205 -21.55 -7.36 0.43
N LEU A 206 -21.03 -8.01 1.49
CA LEU A 206 -20.33 -7.31 2.57
C LEU A 206 -19.09 -6.54 2.08
N SER A 207 -18.33 -7.13 1.15
CA SER A 207 -17.21 -6.46 0.50
C SER A 207 -17.66 -5.23 -0.30
N THR A 208 -18.82 -5.32 -0.96
CA THR A 208 -19.40 -4.23 -1.76
C THR A 208 -19.84 -3.07 -0.87
N ASP A 209 -20.53 -3.38 0.24
CA ASP A 209 -20.92 -2.38 1.23
C ASP A 209 -19.71 -1.66 1.81
N TYR A 210 -18.63 -2.40 2.07
CA TYR A 210 -17.40 -1.81 2.56
C TYR A 210 -16.68 -0.95 1.54
N VAL A 211 -16.57 -1.40 0.29
CA VAL A 211 -16.03 -0.58 -0.81
C VAL A 211 -16.83 0.73 -0.95
N ASN A 212 -18.15 0.67 -0.81
CA ASN A 212 -18.98 1.87 -0.82
C ASN A 212 -18.71 2.80 0.37
N TYR A 213 -18.47 2.24 1.56
CA TYR A 213 -18.11 3.00 2.75
C TYR A 213 -16.76 3.72 2.57
N VAL A 214 -15.71 3.02 2.17
CA VAL A 214 -14.36 3.64 2.02
C VAL A 214 -14.34 4.71 0.94
N ILE A 215 -15.13 4.54 -0.14
CA ILE A 215 -15.29 5.56 -1.18
C ILE A 215 -15.97 6.82 -0.60
N ARG A 216 -17.05 6.66 0.19
CA ARG A 216 -17.74 7.80 0.82
C ARG A 216 -16.89 8.48 1.89
N ALA A 217 -16.19 7.69 2.70
CA ALA A 217 -15.38 8.19 3.80
C ALA A 217 -14.08 8.87 3.30
N GLY A 218 -13.64 8.58 2.07
CA GLY A 218 -12.39 9.10 1.51
C GLY A 218 -11.14 8.65 2.29
N LYS A 219 -11.27 7.63 3.14
CA LYS A 219 -10.25 7.15 4.08
C LYS A 219 -10.07 5.66 3.93
N MET A 220 -8.81 5.23 3.78
CA MET A 220 -8.45 3.81 3.87
C MET A 220 -8.34 3.40 5.34
N SER A 221 -9.08 2.37 5.73
CA SER A 221 -8.98 1.75 7.05
C SER A 221 -9.50 0.31 7.00
N HIS A 222 -9.44 -0.39 8.13
CA HIS A 222 -10.18 -1.63 8.38
C HIS A 222 -11.35 -1.39 9.34
N ASP A 223 -11.86 -0.15 9.42
CA ASP A 223 -12.90 0.24 10.37
C ASP A 223 -14.14 -0.64 10.19
N GLY A 224 -14.68 -1.17 11.28
CA GLY A 224 -15.84 -2.06 11.25
C GLY A 224 -15.54 -3.51 10.81
N PHE A 225 -14.27 -3.92 10.67
CA PHE A 225 -13.90 -5.29 10.27
C PHE A 225 -14.52 -6.37 11.16
N SER A 226 -14.44 -6.22 12.50
CA SER A 226 -15.02 -7.18 13.44
C SER A 226 -16.53 -7.36 13.25
N GLU A 227 -17.23 -6.27 12.93
CA GLU A 227 -18.66 -6.30 12.66
C GLU A 227 -18.96 -7.00 11.32
N ARG A 228 -18.19 -6.72 10.27
CA ARG A 228 -18.31 -7.43 8.99
C ARG A 228 -18.08 -8.93 9.13
N CYS A 229 -17.09 -9.35 9.93
CA CYS A 229 -16.87 -10.76 10.23
C CYS A 229 -18.09 -11.39 10.93
N ARG A 230 -18.65 -10.71 11.94
CA ARG A 230 -19.88 -11.17 12.61
C ARG A 230 -21.04 -11.32 11.63
N GLN A 231 -21.23 -10.35 10.74
CA GLN A 231 -22.28 -10.37 9.72
C GLN A 231 -22.08 -11.48 8.68
N ALA A 232 -20.84 -11.80 8.31
CA ALA A 232 -20.54 -12.94 7.45
C ALA A 232 -21.07 -14.26 8.04
N GLY A 233 -21.07 -14.38 9.36
CA GLY A 233 -21.53 -15.57 10.08
C GLY A 233 -20.47 -16.68 10.04
N ASN A 234 -19.25 -16.35 10.44
CA ASN A 234 -18.10 -17.24 10.48
C ASN A 234 -18.19 -18.22 11.66
N ASN A 235 -18.06 -19.52 11.42
CA ASN A 235 -17.84 -20.54 12.45
C ASN A 235 -16.34 -20.70 12.78
N GLY A 236 -15.56 -19.61 12.73
CA GLY A 236 -14.11 -19.67 12.84
C GLY A 236 -13.38 -18.41 12.34
N ALA A 237 -12.29 -18.60 11.59
CA ALA A 237 -11.40 -17.52 11.17
C ALA A 237 -12.07 -16.56 10.16
N CYS A 238 -11.71 -15.27 10.23
CA CYS A 238 -12.13 -14.23 9.30
C CYS A 238 -10.95 -13.30 8.99
N ALA A 239 -10.85 -12.80 7.76
CA ALA A 239 -9.83 -11.84 7.34
C ALA A 239 -10.33 -10.95 6.20
N GLU A 240 -9.66 -9.82 5.99
CA GLU A 240 -9.97 -8.85 4.95
C GLU A 240 -8.68 -8.37 4.26
N ASN A 241 -8.71 -8.34 2.93
CA ASN A 241 -7.73 -7.58 2.14
C ASN A 241 -8.42 -6.40 1.47
N ILE A 242 -7.76 -5.25 1.46
CA ILE A 242 -8.22 -4.05 0.76
C ILE A 242 -7.15 -3.59 -0.23
N LEU A 243 -7.58 -2.99 -1.35
CA LEU A 243 -6.71 -2.36 -2.34
C LEU A 243 -7.41 -1.11 -2.88
N PHE A 244 -6.66 -0.06 -3.12
CA PHE A 244 -7.16 1.22 -3.61
C PHE A 244 -6.21 1.77 -4.68
N ASN A 245 -6.69 2.75 -5.43
CA ASN A 245 -5.89 3.49 -6.42
C ASN A 245 -5.15 2.57 -7.42
N TYR A 246 -5.89 1.64 -8.02
CA TYR A 246 -5.36 0.73 -9.04
C TYR A 246 -6.21 0.77 -10.32
N ASN A 247 -5.81 -0.02 -11.33
CA ASN A 247 -6.36 0.04 -12.69
C ASN A 247 -7.68 -0.75 -12.90
N GLY A 248 -8.27 -1.33 -11.86
CA GLY A 248 -9.53 -2.09 -11.95
C GLY A 248 -9.41 -3.53 -12.48
N LEU A 249 -8.23 -3.98 -12.90
CA LEU A 249 -8.05 -5.32 -13.49
C LEU A 249 -7.82 -6.41 -12.43
N ALA A 250 -8.56 -7.51 -12.51
CA ALA A 250 -8.49 -8.61 -11.56
C ALA A 250 -7.08 -9.22 -11.39
N ARG A 251 -6.35 -9.40 -12.50
CA ARG A 251 -4.98 -9.93 -12.49
C ARG A 251 -4.02 -8.98 -11.77
N ASN A 252 -4.19 -7.68 -11.97
CA ASN A 252 -3.40 -6.66 -11.28
C ASN A 252 -3.70 -6.68 -9.78
N THR A 253 -4.98 -6.64 -9.39
CA THR A 253 -5.39 -6.73 -7.97
C THR A 253 -4.80 -7.95 -7.27
N THR A 254 -4.95 -9.13 -7.87
CA THR A 254 -4.42 -10.39 -7.31
C THR A 254 -2.90 -10.33 -7.19
N THR A 255 -2.22 -9.84 -8.23
CA THR A 255 -0.76 -9.66 -8.22
C THR A 255 -0.33 -8.72 -7.09
N GLN A 256 -1.04 -7.61 -6.86
CA GLN A 256 -0.71 -6.66 -5.80
C GLN A 256 -0.94 -7.26 -4.41
N TRP A 257 -2.05 -7.96 -4.18
CA TRP A 257 -2.26 -8.65 -2.90
C TRP A 257 -1.24 -9.77 -2.66
N MET A 258 -0.90 -10.55 -3.68
CA MET A 258 0.14 -11.58 -3.56
C MET A 258 1.54 -11.01 -3.32
N ARG A 259 1.79 -9.76 -3.72
CA ARG A 259 3.05 -9.05 -3.42
C ARG A 259 3.10 -8.50 -1.99
N SER A 260 1.94 -8.21 -1.38
CA SER A 260 1.87 -7.79 0.02
C SER A 260 1.93 -8.99 0.95
N THR A 261 2.91 -9.06 1.86
CA THR A 261 3.05 -10.19 2.79
C THR A 261 1.79 -10.42 3.64
N GLY A 262 1.14 -9.36 4.12
CA GLY A 262 -0.10 -9.48 4.89
C GLY A 262 -1.23 -10.08 4.05
N ALA A 263 -1.47 -9.49 2.87
CA ALA A 263 -2.56 -9.94 2.01
C ALA A 263 -2.29 -11.34 1.43
N ARG A 264 -1.06 -11.64 1.02
CA ARG A 264 -0.61 -12.97 0.59
C ARG A 264 -0.79 -14.01 1.69
N THR A 265 -0.46 -13.69 2.94
CA THR A 265 -0.63 -14.62 4.07
C THR A 265 -2.10 -15.00 4.22
N ILE A 266 -3.01 -14.04 4.06
CA ILE A 266 -4.46 -14.30 4.07
C ILE A 266 -4.86 -15.17 2.87
N ILE A 267 -4.42 -14.83 1.65
CA ILE A 267 -4.76 -15.57 0.42
C ILE A 267 -4.24 -17.01 0.46
N LEU A 268 -3.06 -17.26 1.01
CA LEU A 268 -2.43 -18.58 1.08
C LEU A 268 -2.72 -19.33 2.38
N SER A 269 -3.50 -18.75 3.30
CA SER A 269 -3.84 -19.41 4.56
C SER A 269 -4.80 -20.59 4.32
N THR A 270 -4.49 -21.71 4.97
CA THR A 270 -5.36 -22.90 5.05
C THR A 270 -6.51 -22.72 6.04
N ALA A 271 -6.53 -21.61 6.79
CA ALA A 271 -7.59 -21.30 7.74
C ALA A 271 -8.90 -20.84 7.07
N TYR A 272 -8.85 -20.48 5.78
CA TYR A 272 -10.01 -20.00 5.01
C TYR A 272 -10.32 -20.93 3.85
N ASP A 273 -11.60 -21.19 3.63
CA ASP A 273 -12.14 -22.01 2.53
C ASP A 273 -13.15 -21.25 1.66
N ASN A 274 -13.62 -20.08 2.12
CA ASN A 274 -14.54 -19.20 1.40
C ASN A 274 -13.95 -17.80 1.20
N VAL A 275 -14.28 -17.18 0.07
CA VAL A 275 -13.88 -15.80 -0.24
C VAL A 275 -15.02 -15.06 -0.95
N GLY A 276 -15.13 -13.76 -0.74
CA GLY A 276 -15.95 -12.86 -1.55
C GLY A 276 -15.19 -11.60 -1.91
N PHE A 277 -15.50 -11.00 -3.05
CA PHE A 277 -14.80 -9.83 -3.56
C PHE A 277 -15.78 -8.72 -3.91
N ALA A 278 -15.28 -7.48 -3.87
CA ALA A 278 -15.90 -6.34 -4.51
C ALA A 278 -14.85 -5.49 -5.20
N VAL A 279 -15.22 -4.92 -6.34
CA VAL A 279 -14.43 -3.93 -7.08
C VAL A 279 -15.35 -2.79 -7.50
N LYS A 280 -14.94 -1.55 -7.26
CA LYS A 280 -15.70 -0.37 -7.69
C LYS A 280 -14.78 0.76 -8.14
N LYS A 281 -15.12 1.38 -9.28
CA LYS A 281 -14.56 2.66 -9.70
C LYS A 281 -15.30 3.79 -8.98
N ALA A 282 -14.58 4.63 -8.25
CA ALA A 282 -15.14 5.80 -7.59
C ALA A 282 -15.27 6.97 -8.58
N PRO A 283 -16.01 8.05 -8.21
CA PRO A 283 -16.19 9.23 -9.07
C PRO A 283 -14.86 9.92 -9.44
N ASP A 284 -13.83 9.79 -8.61
CA ASP A 284 -12.47 10.30 -8.87
C ASP A 284 -11.68 9.46 -9.90
N GLY A 285 -12.31 8.43 -10.47
CA GLY A 285 -11.74 7.55 -11.48
C GLY A 285 -10.91 6.39 -10.92
N LYS A 286 -10.65 6.34 -9.62
CA LYS A 286 -9.82 5.31 -8.97
C LYS A 286 -10.64 4.06 -8.68
N PHE A 287 -10.00 2.89 -8.75
CA PHE A 287 -10.63 1.64 -8.33
C PHE A 287 -10.30 1.28 -6.88
N TYR A 288 -11.29 0.68 -6.23
CA TYR A 288 -11.25 0.19 -4.85
C TYR A 288 -11.69 -1.27 -4.86
N ALA A 289 -10.98 -2.11 -4.12
CA ALA A 289 -11.28 -3.52 -3.96
C ALA A 289 -11.24 -3.94 -2.49
N THR A 290 -12.15 -4.83 -2.14
CA THR A 290 -12.16 -5.52 -0.85
C THR A 290 -12.33 -7.01 -1.13
N ALA A 291 -11.60 -7.85 -0.40
CA ALA A 291 -11.80 -9.28 -0.34
C ALA A 291 -12.03 -9.70 1.12
N MET A 292 -13.13 -10.40 1.38
CA MET A 292 -13.43 -11.01 2.67
C MET A 292 -13.17 -12.51 2.60
N PHE A 293 -12.50 -13.06 3.61
CA PHE A 293 -12.14 -14.47 3.72
C PHE A 293 -12.71 -15.05 5.00
N THR A 294 -13.33 -16.22 4.94
CA THR A 294 -13.85 -16.89 6.14
C THR A 294 -13.57 -18.39 6.11
N LYS A 295 -13.62 -18.97 7.32
CA LYS A 295 -13.88 -20.40 7.51
C LYS A 295 -15.38 -20.62 7.67
N ASP A 296 -15.98 -21.41 6.79
CA ASP A 296 -17.42 -21.71 6.87
C ASP A 296 -17.71 -23.16 6.50
N SER A 297 -18.44 -23.85 7.38
CA SER A 297 -18.92 -25.22 7.16
C SER A 297 -20.22 -25.28 6.35
N ARG A 298 -20.84 -24.13 6.06
CA ARG A 298 -22.08 -24.04 5.29
C ARG A 298 -21.82 -24.16 3.79
N PRO A 299 -22.78 -24.69 3.01
CA PRO A 299 -22.69 -24.75 1.56
C PRO A 299 -22.52 -23.36 0.93
N CYS A 300 -21.83 -23.30 -0.21
CA CYS A 300 -21.67 -22.08 -1.00
C CYS A 300 -23.05 -21.46 -1.32
N ALA A 301 -23.24 -20.19 -0.93
CA ALA A 301 -24.38 -19.37 -1.30
C ALA A 301 -23.90 -18.10 -1.99
#